data_AF-A0A2V9RW75-F1
#
_entry.id   AF-A0A2V9RW75-F1
#
_cell.length_a   1.000
_cell.length_b   1.000
_cell.length_c   1.000
_cell.angle_alpha   90.00
_cell.angle_beta   90.00
_cell.angle_gamma   90.00
#
_symmetry.space_group_name_H-M   'P 1'
#
loop_
_entity.id
_entity.type
_entity.pdbx_description
1 polymer ?
#
loop_
_entity_poly.entity_id
_entity_poly.type
_entity_poly.pdbx_seq_one_letter_code
_entity_poly.pdbx_strand_id
1 'polypeptide(L)'
;MSTRYNKVVNPEVSDLIKRALALPTEQRAALANTLLDSLEPNDESVQEAWDREVERRMEDLKAGRAVTVPWEELRRELLAKVDGR
;
A
#
# COMPACT_ATOMS: atom_id res chain seq x y z
N MET A 1 1.38 -26.24 13.76
CA MET A 1 0.13 -26.04 14.51
C MET A 1 -0.54 -24.78 13.98
N SER A 2 -1.48 -24.93 13.05
CA SER A 2 -2.19 -23.83 12.38
C SER A 2 -3.21 -23.24 13.36
N THR A 3 -3.03 -21.97 13.72
CA THR A 3 -3.88 -21.25 14.65
C THR A 3 -5.27 -21.06 14.03
N ARG A 4 -6.17 -21.97 14.40
CA ARG A 4 -7.62 -21.82 14.23
C ARG A 4 -8.10 -20.67 15.13
N TYR A 5 -8.12 -19.46 14.59
CA TYR A 5 -8.96 -18.34 15.06
C TYR A 5 -9.75 -17.92 13.82
N ASN A 6 -11.06 -18.16 13.72
CA ASN A 6 -12.02 -17.39 14.48
C ASN A 6 -13.30 -18.21 14.75
N LYS A 7 -13.73 -18.13 15.99
CA LYS A 7 -14.79 -18.90 16.65
C LYS A 7 -16.14 -18.39 16.12
N VAL A 8 -16.78 -19.14 15.21
CA VAL A 8 -18.15 -18.89 14.69
C VAL A 8 -18.30 -17.50 14.07
N VAL A 9 -18.31 -17.44 12.73
CA VAL A 9 -18.58 -16.21 11.97
C VAL A 9 -19.72 -15.45 12.64
N ASN A 10 -19.46 -14.25 13.15
CA ASN A 10 -20.49 -13.41 13.77
C ASN A 10 -21.69 -13.39 12.82
N PRO A 11 -22.91 -13.78 13.26
CA PRO A 11 -24.07 -13.87 12.40
C PRO A 11 -24.33 -12.57 11.63
N GLU A 12 -24.07 -11.42 12.26
CA GLU A 12 -24.18 -10.10 11.64
C GLU A 12 -23.14 -9.90 10.54
N VAL A 13 -21.90 -10.33 10.77
CA VAL A 13 -20.83 -10.28 9.74
C VAL A 13 -21.17 -11.19 8.57
N SER A 14 -21.73 -12.38 8.84
CA SER A 14 -22.19 -13.29 7.78
C SER A 14 -23.32 -12.67 6.94
N ASP A 15 -24.27 -11.99 7.58
CA ASP A 15 -25.36 -11.31 6.89
C ASP A 15 -24.86 -10.13 6.06
N LEU A 16 -23.96 -9.31 6.61
CA LEU A 16 -23.31 -8.22 5.88
C LEU A 16 -22.55 -8.72 4.65
N ILE A 17 -21.82 -9.83 4.75
CA ILE A 17 -21.15 -10.46 3.60
C ILE A 17 -22.17 -10.88 2.55
N LYS A 18 -23.27 -11.56 2.94
CA LYS A 18 -24.32 -11.96 1.99
C LYS A 18 -24.94 -10.76 1.27
N ARG A 19 -25.26 -9.70 2.01
CA ARG A 19 -25.82 -8.46 1.47
C ARG A 19 -24.84 -7.76 0.53
N ALA A 20 -23.56 -7.69 0.91
CA ALA A 20 -22.50 -7.13 0.08
C ALA A 20 -22.33 -7.92 -1.24
N LEU A 21 -22.33 -9.25 -1.19
CA LEU A 21 -22.21 -10.09 -2.38
C LEU A 21 -23.41 -9.97 -3.34
N ALA A 22 -24.58 -9.59 -2.85
CA ALA A 22 -25.77 -9.35 -3.67
C ALA A 22 -25.74 -8.00 -4.43
N LEU A 23 -24.82 -7.09 -4.09
CA LEU A 23 -24.69 -5.80 -4.78
C LEU A 23 -24.11 -5.97 -6.19
N PRO A 24 -24.37 -5.03 -7.12
CA PRO A 24 -23.64 -4.92 -8.39
C PRO A 24 -22.13 -4.81 -8.17
N THR A 25 -21.34 -5.25 -9.17
CA THR A 25 -19.88 -5.33 -9.08
C THR A 25 -19.24 -4.00 -8.70
N GLU A 26 -19.72 -2.90 -9.27
CA GLU A 26 -19.21 -1.54 -9.04
C GLU A 26 -19.44 -1.10 -7.59
N GLN A 27 -20.62 -1.43 -7.02
CA GLN A 27 -20.95 -1.11 -5.63
C GLN A 27 -20.17 -1.98 -4.65
N ARG A 28 -19.90 -3.25 -4.99
CA ARG A 28 -19.01 -4.11 -4.20
C ARG A 28 -17.58 -3.56 -4.18
N ALA A 29 -17.07 -3.10 -5.32
CA ALA A 29 -15.74 -2.50 -5.39
C ALA A 29 -15.64 -1.23 -4.54
N ALA A 30 -16.65 -0.35 -4.61
CA ALA A 30 -16.71 0.84 -3.78
C ALA A 30 -16.74 0.50 -2.28
N LEU A 31 -17.60 -0.43 -1.86
CA LEU A 31 -17.68 -0.89 -0.46
C LEU A 31 -16.36 -1.50 0.01
N ALA A 32 -15.72 -2.33 -0.82
CA ALA A 32 -14.43 -2.94 -0.49
C ALA A 32 -13.35 -1.88 -0.27
N ASN A 33 -13.26 -0.88 -1.16
CA ASN A 33 -12.30 0.22 -1.00
C ASN A 33 -12.56 1.01 0.29
N THR A 34 -13.81 1.40 0.58
CA THR A 34 -14.13 2.11 1.84
C THR A 34 -13.76 1.31 3.08
N LEU A 35 -13.97 -0.02 3.07
CA LEU A 35 -13.56 -0.87 4.17
C LEU A 35 -12.04 -0.96 4.27
N LEU A 36 -11.32 -1.09 3.15
CA LEU A 36 -9.86 -1.09 3.14
C LEU A 36 -9.30 0.23 3.67
N ASP A 37 -9.82 1.38 3.21
CA ASP A 37 -9.43 2.71 3.69
C ASP A 37 -9.65 2.85 5.20
N SER A 38 -10.73 2.25 5.74
CA SER A 38 -10.99 2.27 7.19
C SER A 38 -10.02 1.45 8.03
N LEU A 39 -9.30 0.51 7.40
CA LEU A 39 -8.27 -0.30 8.04
C LEU A 39 -6.90 0.36 8.01
N GLU A 40 -6.69 1.36 7.15
CA GLU A 40 -5.46 2.12 7.15
C GLU A 40 -5.43 2.96 8.44
N PRO A 41 -4.54 2.64 9.40
CA PRO A 41 -4.38 3.51 10.54
C PRO A 41 -3.90 4.85 10.00
N ASN A 42 -4.55 5.94 10.41
CA ASN A 42 -3.95 7.28 10.33
C ASN A 42 -2.76 7.31 11.29
N ASP A 43 -1.70 6.61 10.91
CA ASP A 43 -0.47 6.55 11.66
C ASP A 43 0.35 7.77 11.26
N GLU A 44 0.01 8.90 11.87
CA GLU A 44 0.77 10.15 11.72
C GLU A 44 2.27 9.90 11.95
N SER A 45 2.65 8.89 12.75
CA SER A 45 4.05 8.54 12.96
C SER A 45 4.73 7.92 11.73
N VAL A 46 3.99 7.23 10.86
CA VAL A 46 4.49 6.73 9.57
C VAL A 46 4.74 7.92 8.64
N GLN A 47 3.81 8.87 8.56
CA GLN A 47 3.99 10.08 7.77
C GLN A 47 5.19 10.91 8.27
N GLU A 48 5.30 11.12 9.58
CA GLU A 48 6.44 11.80 10.20
C GLU A 48 7.77 11.07 9.99
N ALA A 49 7.76 9.73 9.96
CA ALA A 49 8.96 8.95 9.64
C ALA A 49 9.36 9.11 8.17
N TRP A 50 8.40 9.14 7.25
CA TRP A 50 8.63 9.43 5.84
C TRP A 50 9.16 10.84 5.61
N ASP A 51 8.56 11.85 6.25
CA ASP A 51 8.99 13.24 6.13
C ASP A 51 10.44 13.42 6.58
N ARG A 52 10.81 12.83 7.73
CA ARG A 52 12.19 12.81 8.23
C ARG A 52 13.15 12.13 7.26
N GLU A 53 12.75 11.01 6.66
CA GLU A 53 13.62 10.30 5.71
C GLU A 53 13.82 11.08 4.41
N VAL A 54 12.78 11.75 3.90
CA VAL A 54 12.87 12.62 2.73
C VAL A 54 13.81 13.78 3.00
N GLU A 55 13.67 14.45 4.14
CA GLU A 55 14.56 15.55 4.55
C GLU A 55 16.01 15.08 4.61
N ARG A 56 16.27 13.96 5.31
CA ARG A 56 17.60 13.36 5.43
C ARG A 56 18.21 13.03 4.06
N ARG A 57 17.45 12.44 3.13
CA ARG A 57 17.93 12.12 1.78
C ARG A 57 18.23 13.36 0.95
N MET A 58 17.41 14.40 1.08
CA MET A 58 17.65 15.67 0.41
C MET A 58 18.92 16.36 0.90
N GLU A 59 19.19 16.30 2.20
CA GLU A 59 20.45 16.79 2.78
C GLU A 59 21.66 15.99 2.30
N ASP A 60 21.58 14.66 2.30
CA ASP A 60 22.65 13.80 1.79
C ASP A 60 22.96 14.07 0.31
N LEU A 61 21.93 14.31 -0.51
CA LEU A 61 22.09 14.72 -1.90
C LEU A 61 22.79 16.07 -2.02
N LYS A 62 22.30 17.09 -1.30
CA LYS A 62 22.90 18.45 -1.32
C LYS A 62 24.35 18.46 -0.83
N ALA A 63 24.66 17.62 0.16
CA ALA A 63 25.99 17.50 0.73
C ALA A 63 26.92 16.57 -0.06
N GLY A 64 26.45 15.94 -1.15
CA GLY A 64 27.24 15.01 -1.96
C GLY A 64 27.57 13.69 -1.25
N ARG A 65 26.84 13.32 -0.20
CA ARG A 65 26.98 12.05 0.52
C ARG A 65 26.21 10.91 -0.16
N ALA A 66 25.19 11.25 -0.93
CA ALA A 66 24.41 10.26 -1.66
C ALA A 66 25.16 9.77 -2.91
N VAL A 67 25.15 8.45 -3.14
CA VAL A 67 25.59 7.86 -4.41
C VAL A 67 24.49 8.09 -5.45
N THR A 68 24.80 8.85 -6.48
CA THR A 68 23.87 9.16 -7.57
C THR A 68 24.29 8.46 -8.85
N VAL A 69 23.30 8.05 -9.66
CA VAL A 69 23.54 7.55 -11.02
C VAL A 69 22.98 8.55 -12.04
N PRO A 70 23.61 8.71 -13.22
CA PRO A 70 23.06 9.51 -14.30
C PRO A 70 21.66 9.02 -14.71
N TRP A 71 20.75 9.95 -14.97
CA TRP A 71 19.38 9.61 -15.36
C TRP A 71 19.31 8.71 -16.59
N GLU A 72 20.13 8.97 -17.61
CA GLU A 72 20.13 8.18 -18.85
C GLU A 72 20.56 6.72 -18.62
N GLU A 73 21.42 6.47 -17.63
CA GLU A 73 21.83 5.12 -17.25
C GLU A 73 20.68 4.37 -16.59
N LEU A 74 20.05 4.97 -15.56
CA LEU A 74 18.90 4.40 -14.88
C LEU A 74 17.72 4.16 -15.83
N ARG A 75 17.42 5.12 -16.70
CA ARG A 75 16.34 5.02 -17.67
C ARG A 75 16.52 3.84 -18.61
N ARG A 76 17.74 3.64 -19.14
CA ARG A 76 18.07 2.51 -20.00
C ARG A 76 17.86 1.17 -19.29
N GLU A 77 18.28 1.06 -18.03
CA GLU A 77 18.09 -0.17 -17.24
C GLU A 77 16.61 -0.46 -16.95
N LEU A 78 15.82 0.57 -16.63
CA LEU A 78 14.39 0.42 -16.38
C LEU A 78 13.65 -0.07 -17.64
N LEU A 79 13.95 0.50 -18.80
CA LEU A 79 13.35 0.08 -20.07
C LEU A 79 13.72 -1.38 -20.41
N ALA A 80 14.99 -1.75 -20.27
CA ALA A 80 15.43 -3.12 -20.50
C ALA A 80 14.72 -4.15 -19.57
N LYS A 81 14.38 -3.77 -18.33
CA LYS A 81 13.62 -4.62 -17.39
C LYS A 81 12.14 -4.75 -17.75
N VAL A 82 11.57 -3.74 -18.41
CA VAL A 82 10.17 -3.76 -18.86
C VAL A 82 10.01 -4.56 -20.16
N ASP A 83 10.98 -4.44 -21.07
CA ASP A 83 10.98 -5.13 -22.37
C ASP A 83 11.36 -6.63 -22.26
N GLY A 84 11.89 -7.06 -21.12
CA GLY A 84 12.24 -8.46 -20.83
C GLY A 84 11.11 -9.32 -20.26
N ARG A 85 9.84 -8.91 -20.40
CA ARG A 85 8.65 -9.68 -20.03
C ARG A 85 7.92 -10.23 -21.25
#